data_AF-A0A954DY43-F1
#
_entry.id   AF-A0A954DY43-F1
#
_cell.length_a   1.000
_cell.length_b   1.000
_cell.length_c   1.000
_cell.angle_alpha   90.00
_cell.angle_beta   90.00
_cell.angle_gamma   90.00
#
_symmetry.space_group_name_H-M   'P 1'
#
loop_
_entity.id
_entity.type
_entity.pdbx_description
1 polymer ?
#
loop_
_entity_poly.entity_id
_entity_poly.type
_entity_poly.pdbx_seq_one_letter_code
_entity_poly.pdbx_strand_id
1 'polypeptide(L)'
;MEFRATPVAYVESTRKEPLDDDWSRETSSIVLTDDYDESALQGIEDYSHVEVTFCFHRVDPAEVVRGARHPRGNPGFPLTGIFAQRAKNRPNRIGHTTCRLVKREGRRLHVVDLDCIDGTPVLDLKPAVRAFQPREEVSQPRWVDELTRDYWATSRGPAPARLRRIALRAHHVESLAEFYSAVFGMRFESSKTSGMPCFVGRLGDVVLQLVPLRDASDFEGFPLHQLGFDVQDVDEAVQSVLELGGRLEEEVVRKDDRAHACVRDPDGNTIELFGPAAG
;
A
#
# COMPACT_ATOMS: atom_id res chain seq x y z
N MET A 1 -6.25 -10.84 39.68
CA MET A 1 -5.52 -9.56 39.70
C MET A 1 -6.25 -8.62 38.75
N GLU A 2 -6.67 -7.46 39.24
CA GLU A 2 -7.19 -6.38 38.39
C GLU A 2 -6.09 -5.35 38.19
N PHE A 3 -6.06 -4.69 37.03
CA PHE A 3 -5.12 -3.61 36.75
C PHE A 3 -5.87 -2.39 36.23
N ARG A 4 -5.32 -1.21 36.49
CA ARG A 4 -5.85 0.07 36.02
C ARG A 4 -4.93 0.61 34.93
N ALA A 5 -5.53 1.07 33.83
CA ALA A 5 -4.82 1.77 32.77
C ALA A 5 -5.33 3.22 32.68
N THR A 6 -4.42 4.15 32.44
CA THR A 6 -4.72 5.57 32.21
C THR A 6 -4.43 5.88 30.74
N PRO A 7 -5.28 6.66 30.05
CA PRO A 7 -5.01 7.06 28.68
C PRO A 7 -3.72 7.87 28.57
N VAL A 8 -2.92 7.59 27.53
CA VAL A 8 -1.72 8.37 27.17
C VAL A 8 -2.00 9.38 26.07
N ALA A 9 -3.09 9.18 25.32
CA ALA A 9 -3.54 10.05 24.24
C ALA A 9 -5.05 9.91 24.02
N TYR A 10 -5.61 10.80 23.22
CA TYR A 10 -6.97 10.69 22.71
C TYR A 10 -6.98 10.78 21.18
N VAL A 11 -7.94 10.10 20.57
CA VAL A 11 -8.20 10.21 19.13
C VAL A 11 -9.10 11.41 18.87
N GLU A 12 -8.71 12.24 17.91
CA GLU A 12 -9.57 13.25 17.30
C GLU A 12 -9.89 12.81 15.87
N SER A 13 -11.18 12.71 15.55
CA SER A 13 -11.64 12.34 14.20
C SER A 13 -13.01 12.98 13.89
N THR A 14 -13.43 12.94 12.63
CA THR A 14 -14.77 13.43 12.25
C THR A 14 -15.88 12.44 12.63
N ARG A 15 -15.53 11.17 12.86
CA ARG A 15 -16.48 10.09 13.10
C ARG A 15 -16.78 9.91 14.58
N LYS A 16 -18.01 10.20 14.98
CA LYS A 16 -18.46 10.12 16.39
C LYS A 16 -19.20 8.82 16.73
N GLU A 17 -19.79 8.18 15.73
CA GLU A 17 -20.63 7.00 15.91
C GLU A 17 -19.85 5.69 15.63
N PRO A 18 -19.98 4.68 16.51
CA PRO A 18 -19.20 3.43 16.44
C PRO A 18 -19.79 2.44 15.43
N LEU A 19 -19.80 2.83 14.15
CA LEU A 19 -20.14 1.95 13.03
C LEU A 19 -18.95 1.00 12.74
N ASP A 20 -19.21 -0.16 12.14
CA ASP A 20 -18.20 -1.23 12.03
C ASP A 20 -17.28 -1.13 10.79
N ASP A 21 -17.65 -0.36 9.75
CA ASP A 21 -17.00 -0.34 8.41
C ASP A 21 -16.57 1.06 7.93
N ASP A 22 -15.96 1.16 6.75
CA ASP A 22 -15.63 2.42 6.04
C ASP A 22 -14.64 3.34 6.77
N TRP A 23 -13.64 2.76 7.44
CA TRP A 23 -12.61 3.51 8.16
C TRP A 23 -11.51 4.08 7.25
N SER A 24 -11.40 3.58 6.03
CA SER A 24 -10.41 3.98 5.02
C SER A 24 -10.46 5.45 4.59
N ARG A 25 -11.59 6.13 4.76
CA ARG A 25 -11.75 7.55 4.38
C ARG A 25 -11.42 8.51 5.52
N GLU A 26 -11.23 7.98 6.73
CA GLU A 26 -11.02 8.80 7.91
C GLU A 26 -9.53 9.16 8.04
N THR A 27 -9.25 10.46 8.14
CA THR A 27 -7.96 10.93 8.65
C THR A 27 -8.15 11.25 10.13
N SER A 28 -7.39 10.58 10.98
CA SER A 28 -7.46 10.76 12.43
C SER A 28 -6.20 11.41 12.95
N SER A 29 -6.31 12.06 14.10
CA SER A 29 -5.18 12.50 14.90
C SER A 29 -5.14 11.75 16.22
N ILE A 30 -3.95 11.37 16.66
CA ILE A 30 -3.70 10.88 18.01
C ILE A 30 -2.96 11.97 18.77
N VAL A 31 -3.53 12.47 19.86
CA VAL A 31 -3.03 13.63 20.60
C VAL A 31 -2.67 13.22 22.01
N LEU A 32 -1.38 13.30 22.36
CA LEU A 32 -0.92 12.95 23.72
C LEU A 32 -1.60 13.81 24.78
N THR A 33 -1.81 13.25 25.97
CA THR A 33 -2.25 14.02 27.14
C THR A 33 -1.17 15.02 27.58
N ASP A 34 -1.54 15.96 28.44
CA ASP A 34 -0.62 17.00 28.94
C ASP A 34 0.46 16.45 29.89
N ASP A 35 0.37 15.18 30.28
CA ASP A 35 1.40 14.50 31.08
C ASP A 35 2.67 14.17 30.26
N TYR A 36 2.59 14.25 28.93
CA TYR A 36 3.69 13.94 28.02
C TYR A 36 4.00 15.15 27.13
N ASP A 37 5.26 15.55 27.07
CA ASP A 37 5.72 16.54 26.10
C ASP A 37 5.99 15.90 24.72
N GLU A 38 6.35 16.72 23.73
CA GLU A 38 6.59 16.22 22.37
C GLU A 38 7.77 15.25 22.29
N SER A 39 8.72 15.27 23.22
CA SER A 39 9.90 14.39 23.20
C SER A 39 9.53 12.92 23.35
N ALA A 40 8.37 12.61 23.93
CA ALA A 40 7.82 11.25 24.02
C ALA A 40 7.58 10.59 22.65
N LEU A 41 7.53 11.38 21.57
CA LEU A 41 7.37 10.93 20.19
C LEU A 41 8.64 11.08 19.34
N GLN A 42 9.78 11.45 19.94
CA GLN A 42 11.01 11.68 19.19
C GLN A 42 11.47 10.41 18.44
N GLY A 43 11.67 10.54 17.12
CA GLY A 43 12.11 9.44 16.24
C GLY A 43 10.97 8.57 15.73
N ILE A 44 9.70 8.89 16.03
CA ILE A 44 8.55 8.14 15.51
C ILE A 44 8.43 8.28 13.98
N GLU A 45 8.92 9.38 13.41
CA GLU A 45 8.88 9.67 11.98
C GLU A 45 9.79 8.75 11.14
N ASP A 46 10.74 8.06 11.77
CA ASP A 46 11.57 7.04 11.12
C ASP A 46 10.77 5.75 10.81
N TYR A 47 9.54 5.65 11.33
CA TYR A 47 8.62 4.54 11.10
C TYR A 47 7.45 4.95 10.21
N SER A 48 7.03 4.06 9.32
CA SER A 48 5.88 4.32 8.44
C SER A 48 4.52 4.02 9.09
N HIS A 49 4.50 3.21 10.14
CA HIS A 49 3.28 2.75 10.79
C HIS A 49 3.44 2.73 12.30
N VAL A 50 2.32 2.92 13.00
CA VAL A 50 2.22 2.83 14.46
C VAL A 50 1.15 1.83 14.84
N GLU A 51 1.45 1.04 15.86
CA GLU A 51 0.54 0.15 16.55
C GLU A 51 -0.14 0.92 17.69
N VAL A 52 -1.46 1.05 17.59
CA VAL A 52 -2.28 1.81 18.53
C VAL A 52 -3.10 0.84 19.35
N THR A 53 -2.94 0.86 20.68
CA THR A 53 -3.78 0.11 21.60
C THR A 53 -4.73 1.07 22.28
N PHE A 54 -6.03 0.80 22.22
CA PHE A 54 -7.07 1.75 22.64
C PHE A 54 -8.23 1.07 23.36
N CYS A 55 -9.10 1.87 23.98
CA CYS A 55 -10.27 1.38 24.71
C CYS A 55 -11.57 1.70 23.96
N PHE A 56 -12.41 0.70 23.73
CA PHE A 56 -13.79 0.87 23.25
C PHE A 56 -14.67 1.48 24.35
N HIS A 57 -14.43 2.75 24.66
CA HIS A 57 -14.99 3.49 25.79
C HIS A 57 -16.52 3.65 25.74
N ARG A 58 -17.14 3.54 24.55
CA ARG A 58 -18.60 3.56 24.38
C ARG A 58 -19.28 2.19 24.47
N VAL A 59 -18.55 1.09 24.66
CA VAL A 59 -19.15 -0.23 24.85
C VAL A 59 -19.75 -0.31 26.25
N ASP A 60 -21.07 -0.48 26.30
CA ASP A 60 -21.81 -0.74 27.53
C ASP A 60 -21.33 -2.05 28.18
N PRO A 61 -20.94 -2.04 29.47
CA PRO A 61 -20.59 -3.25 30.21
C PRO A 61 -21.63 -4.40 30.10
N ALA A 62 -22.92 -4.07 29.94
CA ALA A 62 -23.99 -5.05 29.77
C ALA A 62 -23.94 -5.78 28.41
N GLU A 63 -23.35 -5.16 27.39
CA GLU A 63 -23.21 -5.78 26.06
C GLU A 63 -22.00 -6.71 25.94
N VAL A 64 -21.15 -6.79 26.97
CA VAL A 64 -19.93 -7.61 26.95
C VAL A 64 -20.27 -9.10 26.74
N VAL A 65 -19.73 -9.66 25.66
CA VAL A 65 -19.87 -11.07 25.32
C VAL A 65 -18.63 -11.83 25.79
N ARG A 66 -18.84 -12.96 26.48
CA ARG A 66 -17.77 -13.87 26.93
C ARG A 66 -17.70 -15.17 26.12
N GLY A 67 -18.79 -15.53 25.45
CA GLY A 67 -18.92 -16.76 24.66
C GLY A 67 -18.75 -16.55 23.16
N ALA A 68 -19.28 -17.48 22.38
CA ALA A 68 -19.33 -17.37 20.94
C ALA A 68 -20.53 -16.52 20.48
N ARG A 69 -20.35 -15.78 19.39
CA ARG A 69 -21.40 -15.02 18.71
C ARG A 69 -21.12 -14.98 17.21
N HIS A 70 -22.14 -14.69 16.43
CA HIS A 70 -21.98 -14.42 15.01
C HIS A 70 -21.19 -13.11 14.79
N PRO A 71 -20.10 -13.12 14.00
CA PRO A 71 -19.37 -11.91 13.63
C PRO A 71 -20.30 -10.85 13.05
N ARG A 72 -20.20 -9.61 13.56
CA ARG A 72 -21.13 -8.49 13.25
C ARG A 72 -22.63 -8.81 13.40
N GLY A 73 -22.97 -9.85 14.16
CA GLY A 73 -24.35 -10.32 14.27
C GLY A 73 -24.90 -11.00 13.01
N ASN A 74 -24.06 -11.30 12.01
CA ASN A 74 -24.49 -11.90 10.75
C ASN A 74 -24.64 -13.44 10.87
N PRO A 75 -25.87 -14.00 10.79
CA PRO A 75 -26.10 -15.45 10.92
C PRO A 75 -25.47 -16.28 9.79
N GLY A 76 -25.11 -15.66 8.66
CA GLY A 76 -24.41 -16.32 7.55
C GLY A 76 -22.94 -16.67 7.86
N PHE A 77 -22.35 -16.06 8.88
CA PHE A 77 -21.00 -16.40 9.35
C PHE A 77 -21.05 -17.40 10.51
N PRO A 78 -20.00 -18.22 10.69
CA PRO A 78 -19.99 -19.23 11.75
C PRO A 78 -20.06 -18.60 13.14
N LEU A 79 -20.72 -19.29 14.06
CA LEU A 79 -20.70 -18.95 15.48
C LEU A 79 -19.26 -19.04 15.99
N THR A 80 -18.67 -17.91 16.38
CA THR A 80 -17.22 -17.80 16.63
C THR A 80 -16.96 -17.26 18.04
N GLY A 81 -16.04 -17.89 18.80
CA GLY A 81 -15.67 -17.44 20.15
C GLY A 81 -15.22 -15.97 20.18
N ILE A 82 -15.50 -15.22 21.26
CA ILE A 82 -15.16 -13.79 21.33
C ILE A 82 -13.66 -13.49 21.14
N PHE A 83 -12.78 -14.43 21.51
CA PHE A 83 -11.32 -14.34 21.32
C PHE A 83 -10.84 -14.85 19.96
N ALA A 84 -11.70 -15.51 19.18
CA ALA A 84 -11.45 -15.94 17.81
C ALA A 84 -12.04 -14.96 16.77
N GLN A 85 -12.49 -13.78 17.22
CA GLN A 85 -12.97 -12.68 16.38
C GLN A 85 -12.50 -11.34 16.94
N ARG A 86 -12.78 -10.24 16.23
CA ARG A 86 -12.34 -8.88 16.59
C ARG A 86 -13.48 -7.96 17.06
N ALA A 87 -14.57 -8.52 17.60
CA ALA A 87 -15.71 -7.73 18.06
C ALA A 87 -15.39 -6.82 19.26
N LYS A 88 -15.90 -5.59 19.24
CA LYS A 88 -15.71 -4.56 20.29
C LYS A 88 -16.32 -4.94 21.66
N ASN A 89 -17.40 -5.70 21.66
CA ASN A 89 -18.15 -6.13 22.86
C ASN A 89 -17.45 -7.30 23.58
N ARG A 90 -16.22 -7.08 24.05
CA ARG A 90 -15.32 -8.10 24.65
C ARG A 90 -14.88 -7.72 26.06
N PRO A 91 -14.40 -8.68 26.90
CA PRO A 91 -14.24 -8.48 28.34
C PRO A 91 -13.43 -7.24 28.76
N ASN A 92 -12.28 -7.00 28.14
CA ASN A 92 -11.42 -5.86 28.49
C ASN A 92 -11.65 -4.63 27.60
N ARG A 93 -12.52 -4.74 26.57
CA ARG A 93 -12.83 -3.65 25.63
C ARG A 93 -11.58 -3.00 25.00
N ILE A 94 -10.50 -3.77 24.83
CA ILE A 94 -9.27 -3.30 24.19
C ILE A 94 -9.34 -3.57 22.69
N GLY A 95 -9.12 -2.51 21.92
CA GLY A 95 -8.86 -2.54 20.48
C GLY A 95 -7.37 -2.38 20.19
N HIS A 96 -6.96 -2.83 19.01
CA HIS A 96 -5.59 -2.71 18.55
C HIS A 96 -5.56 -2.59 17.03
N THR A 97 -4.89 -1.56 16.53
CA THR A 97 -4.82 -1.29 15.10
C THR A 97 -3.42 -0.83 14.73
N THR A 98 -2.87 -1.44 13.69
CA THR A 98 -1.66 -0.93 13.03
C THR A 98 -2.12 0.04 11.95
N CYS A 99 -1.84 1.32 12.13
CA CYS A 99 -2.26 2.39 11.22
C CYS A 99 -1.05 3.11 10.63
N ARG A 100 -1.25 3.77 9.48
CA ARG A 100 -0.15 4.44 8.76
C ARG A 100 0.09 5.82 9.35
N LEU A 101 1.34 6.11 9.68
CA LEU A 101 1.77 7.44 10.11
C LEU A 101 1.89 8.35 8.87
N VAL A 102 1.19 9.48 8.89
CA VAL A 102 1.26 10.49 7.83
C VAL A 102 2.29 11.56 8.18
N LYS A 103 2.19 12.12 9.38
CA LYS A 103 3.13 13.11 9.91
C LYS A 103 2.99 13.26 11.42
N ARG A 104 4.01 13.85 12.05
CA ARG A 104 3.97 14.32 13.43
C ARG A 104 3.97 15.84 13.47
N GLU A 105 3.22 16.42 14.39
CA GLU A 105 3.19 17.84 14.72
C GLU A 105 3.21 17.99 16.25
N GLY A 106 4.42 18.15 16.81
CA GLY A 106 4.63 18.19 18.26
C GLY A 106 4.12 16.93 18.97
N ARG A 107 3.06 17.07 19.76
CA ARG A 107 2.37 15.99 20.50
C ARG A 107 1.28 15.26 19.71
N ARG A 108 1.12 15.60 18.43
CA ARG A 108 0.05 15.07 17.56
C ARG A 108 0.64 14.17 16.48
N LEU A 109 0.08 12.98 16.33
CA LEU A 109 0.32 12.10 15.19
C LEU A 109 -0.89 12.15 14.26
N HIS A 110 -0.67 12.52 13.00
CA HIS A 110 -1.66 12.40 11.94
C HIS A 110 -1.55 11.01 11.32
N VAL A 111 -2.64 10.28 11.30
CA VAL A 111 -2.69 8.89 10.85
C VAL A 111 -3.87 8.65 9.92
N VAL A 112 -3.76 7.61 9.11
CA VAL A 112 -4.89 7.03 8.37
C VAL A 112 -4.98 5.54 8.70
N ASP A 113 -6.10 4.91 8.35
CA ASP A 113 -6.37 3.50 8.61
C ASP A 113 -6.55 3.18 10.11
N LEU A 114 -6.91 4.18 10.92
CA LEU A 114 -7.28 4.01 12.33
C LEU A 114 -8.80 3.84 12.47
N ASP A 115 -9.24 2.75 13.08
CA ASP A 115 -10.65 2.39 13.28
C ASP A 115 -11.22 2.86 14.63
N CYS A 116 -10.94 4.12 14.99
CA CYS A 116 -11.35 4.74 16.25
C CYS A 116 -12.29 5.91 16.03
N ILE A 117 -13.36 5.99 16.82
CA ILE A 117 -14.21 7.19 16.87
C ILE A 117 -13.51 8.33 17.61
N ASP A 118 -13.99 9.55 17.37
CA ASP A 118 -13.63 10.76 18.11
C ASP A 118 -13.74 10.56 19.64
N GLY A 119 -12.76 11.05 20.37
CA GLY A 119 -12.65 10.91 21.82
C GLY A 119 -12.17 9.54 22.31
N THR A 120 -11.81 8.61 21.42
CA THR A 120 -11.33 7.28 21.82
C THR A 120 -10.04 7.39 22.67
N PRO A 121 -10.02 6.83 23.89
CA PRO A 121 -8.81 6.82 24.71
C PRO A 121 -7.79 5.83 24.19
N VAL A 122 -6.58 6.30 23.97
CA VAL A 122 -5.41 5.48 23.60
C VAL A 122 -4.66 5.09 24.87
N LEU A 123 -4.40 3.80 25.01
CA LEU A 123 -3.72 3.21 26.15
C LEU A 123 -2.21 3.09 25.92
N ASP A 124 -1.78 2.89 24.67
CA ASP A 124 -0.38 2.72 24.32
C ASP A 124 -0.13 2.97 22.82
N LEU A 125 1.09 3.38 22.49
CA LEU A 125 1.58 3.59 21.12
C LEU A 125 2.93 2.89 20.96
N LYS A 126 3.08 2.12 19.87
CA LYS A 126 4.36 1.50 19.51
C LYS A 126 4.65 1.67 18.02
N PRO A 127 5.91 1.80 17.60
CA PRO A 127 6.22 1.70 16.18
C PRO A 127 5.98 0.28 15.68
N ALA A 128 5.45 0.14 14.47
CA ALA A 128 5.34 -1.17 13.83
C ALA A 128 6.73 -1.64 13.36
N VAL A 129 7.20 -2.76 13.91
CA VAL A 129 8.54 -3.30 13.60
C VAL A 129 8.41 -4.58 12.79
N ARG A 130 8.98 -4.58 11.57
CA ARG A 130 8.94 -5.74 10.66
C ARG A 130 9.45 -7.02 11.30
N ALA A 131 10.51 -6.94 12.10
CA ALA A 131 11.11 -8.10 12.77
C ALA A 131 10.19 -8.78 13.81
N PHE A 132 9.13 -8.11 14.26
CA PHE A 132 8.15 -8.66 15.22
C PHE A 132 6.86 -9.17 14.55
N GLN A 133 6.74 -8.97 13.23
CA GLN A 133 5.63 -9.53 12.47
C GLN A 133 5.76 -11.06 12.36
N PRO A 134 4.67 -11.78 12.07
CA PRO A 134 4.71 -13.23 11.88
C PRO A 134 5.84 -13.65 10.93
N ARG A 135 6.63 -14.63 11.36
CA ARG A 135 7.79 -15.14 10.58
C ARG A 135 7.38 -16.07 9.44
N GLU A 136 6.15 -16.57 9.50
CA GLU A 136 5.55 -17.49 8.55
C GLU A 136 4.30 -16.84 7.95
N GLU A 137 3.79 -17.45 6.88
CA GLU A 137 2.57 -17.00 6.23
C GLU A 137 1.38 -17.06 7.21
N VAL A 138 0.58 -16.00 7.21
CA VAL A 138 -0.62 -15.90 8.05
C VAL A 138 -1.79 -16.52 7.30
N SER A 139 -2.38 -17.56 7.86
CA SER A 139 -3.64 -18.15 7.38
C SER A 139 -4.82 -17.70 8.22
N GLN A 140 -6.00 -17.52 7.62
CA GLN A 140 -7.23 -17.17 8.32
C GLN A 140 -8.46 -17.92 7.78
N PRO A 141 -9.57 -17.99 8.53
CA PRO A 141 -10.81 -18.57 8.03
C PRO A 141 -11.40 -17.77 6.86
N ARG A 142 -11.96 -18.46 5.87
CA ARG A 142 -12.57 -17.86 4.67
C ARG A 142 -13.61 -16.77 4.96
N TRP A 143 -14.40 -16.91 6.03
CA TRP A 143 -15.40 -15.90 6.38
C TRP A 143 -14.78 -14.55 6.74
N VAL A 144 -13.50 -14.52 7.18
CA VAL A 144 -12.76 -13.29 7.41
C VAL A 144 -12.46 -12.60 6.09
N ASP A 145 -12.00 -13.35 5.07
CA ASP A 145 -11.76 -12.81 3.72
C ASP A 145 -13.04 -12.19 3.14
N GLU A 146 -14.17 -12.88 3.31
CA GLU A 146 -15.48 -12.39 2.88
C GLU A 146 -15.91 -11.13 3.65
N LEU A 147 -15.67 -11.08 4.96
CA LEU A 147 -15.98 -9.94 5.81
C LEU A 147 -15.13 -8.71 5.49
N THR A 148 -13.85 -8.91 5.17
CA THR A 148 -12.88 -7.80 5.02
C THR A 148 -12.59 -7.42 3.58
N ARG A 149 -13.24 -8.06 2.59
CA ARG A 149 -12.98 -7.86 1.16
C ARG A 149 -12.88 -6.39 0.76
N ASP A 150 -13.83 -5.59 1.21
CA ASP A 150 -13.95 -4.18 0.83
C ASP A 150 -13.54 -3.21 1.95
N TYR A 151 -12.99 -3.73 3.05
CA TYR A 151 -12.76 -2.97 4.29
C TYR A 151 -11.80 -1.78 4.11
N TRP A 152 -10.87 -1.87 3.15
CA TRP A 152 -9.91 -0.81 2.81
C TRP A 152 -10.11 -0.22 1.41
N ALA A 153 -11.14 -0.62 0.68
CA ALA A 153 -11.29 -0.38 -0.76
C ALA A 153 -11.31 1.10 -1.19
N THR A 154 -11.45 2.05 -0.25
CA THR A 154 -11.53 3.49 -0.57
C THR A 154 -10.32 4.33 -0.15
N SER A 155 -9.22 3.73 0.33
CA SER A 155 -8.05 4.47 0.88
C SER A 155 -6.81 4.52 -0.03
N ARG A 156 -6.83 3.90 -1.20
CA ARG A 156 -5.64 3.82 -2.04
C ARG A 156 -5.81 4.70 -3.27
N GLY A 157 -5.01 5.76 -3.36
CA GLY A 157 -4.42 6.08 -4.67
C GLY A 157 -3.69 4.83 -5.18
N PRO A 158 -3.40 4.71 -6.48
CA PRO A 158 -2.97 3.45 -7.07
C PRO A 158 -1.86 2.82 -6.22
N ALA A 159 -2.01 1.54 -5.89
CA ALA A 159 -0.99 0.84 -5.12
C ALA A 159 0.38 1.07 -5.77
N PRO A 160 1.45 1.23 -4.98
CA PRO A 160 2.75 1.60 -5.53
C PRO A 160 3.15 0.64 -6.64
N ALA A 161 3.25 1.17 -7.87
CA ALA A 161 3.61 0.41 -9.03
C ALA A 161 5.06 -0.08 -8.89
N ARG A 162 5.34 -1.30 -9.36
CA ARG A 162 6.69 -1.86 -9.31
C ARG A 162 7.38 -1.59 -10.63
N LEU A 163 8.55 -0.97 -10.59
CA LEU A 163 9.39 -0.84 -11.77
C LEU A 163 9.74 -2.24 -12.30
N ARG A 164 9.36 -2.51 -13.54
CA ARG A 164 9.55 -3.78 -14.23
C ARG A 164 10.69 -3.70 -15.23
N ARG A 165 10.79 -2.57 -15.94
CA ARG A 165 11.74 -2.41 -17.05
C ARG A 165 12.24 -0.98 -17.16
N ILE A 166 13.51 -0.85 -17.51
CA ILE A 166 14.10 0.38 -18.06
C ILE A 166 14.67 0.02 -19.42
N ALA A 167 14.22 0.69 -20.48
CA ALA A 167 14.88 0.66 -21.77
C ALA A 167 15.70 1.94 -21.96
N LEU A 168 17.00 1.77 -22.15
CA LEU A 168 17.95 2.84 -22.44
C LEU A 168 18.29 2.82 -23.92
N ARG A 169 18.13 3.97 -24.58
CA ARG A 169 18.65 4.16 -25.92
C ARG A 169 20.09 4.66 -25.88
N ALA A 170 20.97 4.03 -26.65
CA ALA A 170 22.40 4.37 -26.65
C ALA A 170 23.03 4.24 -28.04
N HIS A 171 24.10 4.99 -28.27
CA HIS A 171 24.87 4.95 -29.53
C HIS A 171 25.73 3.68 -29.67
N HIS A 172 26.17 3.10 -28.54
CA HIS A 172 27.14 2.00 -28.51
C HIS A 172 26.66 0.90 -27.55
N VAL A 173 25.57 0.20 -27.92
CA VAL A 173 24.90 -0.75 -27.00
C VAL A 173 25.76 -1.95 -26.63
N GLU A 174 26.64 -2.42 -27.52
CA GLU A 174 27.57 -3.51 -27.26
C GLU A 174 28.59 -3.11 -26.19
N SER A 175 29.28 -1.99 -26.40
CA SER A 175 30.24 -1.45 -25.43
C SER A 175 29.60 -1.13 -24.09
N LEU A 176 28.33 -0.69 -24.11
CA LEU A 176 27.57 -0.43 -22.89
C LEU A 176 27.22 -1.73 -22.16
N ALA A 177 26.79 -2.78 -22.87
CA ALA A 177 26.54 -4.10 -22.30
C ALA A 177 27.82 -4.68 -21.67
N GLU A 178 28.96 -4.57 -22.36
CA GLU A 178 30.27 -4.98 -21.84
C GLU A 178 30.63 -4.20 -20.57
N PHE A 179 30.45 -2.88 -20.57
CA PHE A 179 30.71 -2.02 -19.41
C PHE A 179 29.87 -2.46 -18.20
N TYR A 180 28.55 -2.60 -18.36
CA TYR A 180 27.69 -3.00 -17.24
C TYR A 180 27.98 -4.43 -16.76
N SER A 181 28.37 -5.32 -17.68
CA SER A 181 28.79 -6.68 -17.33
C SER A 181 30.08 -6.67 -16.49
N ALA A 182 31.07 -5.88 -16.90
CA ALA A 182 32.36 -5.81 -16.23
C ALA A 182 32.30 -5.09 -14.87
N VAL A 183 31.57 -3.98 -14.79
CA VAL A 183 31.54 -3.13 -13.60
C VAL A 183 30.54 -3.64 -12.55
N PHE A 184 29.40 -4.18 -12.98
CA PHE A 184 28.30 -4.56 -12.08
C PHE A 184 27.95 -6.04 -12.13
N GLY A 185 28.69 -6.86 -12.89
CA GLY A 185 28.48 -8.31 -12.96
C GLY A 185 27.18 -8.72 -13.67
N MET A 186 26.59 -7.81 -14.45
CA MET A 186 25.36 -8.10 -15.20
C MET A 186 25.62 -9.10 -16.33
N ARG A 187 24.58 -9.85 -16.70
CA ARG A 187 24.60 -10.70 -17.90
C ARG A 187 23.56 -10.18 -18.88
N PHE A 188 23.99 -10.00 -20.12
CA PHE A 188 23.13 -9.56 -21.21
C PHE A 188 22.98 -10.65 -22.25
N GLU A 189 21.76 -10.78 -22.77
CA GLU A 189 21.43 -11.64 -23.89
C GLU A 189 21.03 -10.79 -25.09
N SER A 190 21.47 -11.20 -26.28
CA SER A 190 21.02 -10.58 -27.52
C SER A 190 19.54 -10.89 -27.75
N SER A 191 18.76 -9.86 -28.03
CA SER A 191 17.33 -9.97 -28.32
C SER A 191 16.95 -9.04 -29.47
N LYS A 192 15.66 -9.05 -29.86
CA LYS A 192 15.11 -8.10 -30.82
C LYS A 192 13.92 -7.35 -30.26
N THR A 193 13.82 -6.05 -30.55
CA THR A 193 12.65 -5.24 -30.24
C THR A 193 12.24 -4.46 -31.47
N SER A 194 11.00 -4.70 -31.93
CA SER A 194 10.48 -4.18 -33.20
C SER A 194 11.45 -4.40 -34.37
N GLY A 195 12.05 -5.60 -34.41
CA GLY A 195 13.02 -6.01 -35.45
C GLY A 195 14.47 -5.57 -35.23
N MET A 196 14.75 -4.67 -34.27
CA MET A 196 16.11 -4.16 -34.02
C MET A 196 16.89 -5.05 -33.05
N PRO A 197 18.20 -5.28 -33.28
CA PRO A 197 19.06 -5.91 -32.28
C PRO A 197 19.10 -5.06 -31.01
N CYS A 198 18.92 -5.69 -29.86
CA CYS A 198 19.01 -5.06 -28.55
C CYS A 198 19.64 -6.05 -27.56
N PHE A 199 20.08 -5.53 -26.41
CA PHE A 199 20.61 -6.36 -25.32
C PHE A 199 19.69 -6.29 -24.12
N VAL A 200 19.41 -7.44 -23.50
CA VAL A 200 18.54 -7.51 -22.33
C VAL A 200 19.29 -8.13 -21.17
N GLY A 201 19.40 -7.40 -20.08
CA GLY A 201 19.98 -7.85 -18.82
C GLY A 201 18.98 -7.70 -17.67
N ARG A 202 19.27 -8.33 -16.53
CA ARG A 202 18.43 -8.24 -15.32
C ARG A 202 19.24 -7.72 -14.14
N LEU A 203 18.63 -6.81 -13.38
CA LEU A 203 19.11 -6.33 -12.10
C LEU A 203 18.04 -6.64 -11.04
N GLY A 204 18.22 -7.76 -10.32
CA GLY A 204 17.16 -8.34 -9.51
C GLY A 204 15.93 -8.62 -10.39
N ASP A 205 14.82 -7.98 -10.07
CA ASP A 205 13.56 -8.13 -10.80
C ASP A 205 13.34 -7.13 -11.93
N VAL A 206 14.21 -6.12 -12.06
CA VAL A 206 14.10 -5.09 -13.10
C VAL A 206 14.85 -5.56 -14.35
N VAL A 207 14.20 -5.45 -15.50
CA VAL A 207 14.81 -5.69 -16.81
C VAL A 207 15.48 -4.41 -17.29
N LEU A 208 16.79 -4.46 -17.56
CA LEU A 208 17.51 -3.40 -18.25
C LEU A 208 17.65 -3.78 -19.73
N GLN A 209 17.08 -2.98 -20.60
CA GLN A 209 17.10 -3.18 -22.04
C GLN A 209 17.93 -2.09 -22.71
N LEU A 210 18.93 -2.45 -23.51
CA LEU A 210 19.77 -1.52 -24.25
C LEU A 210 19.37 -1.56 -25.72
N VAL A 211 18.89 -0.43 -26.24
CA VAL A 211 18.34 -0.29 -27.58
C VAL A 211 19.20 0.68 -28.40
N PRO A 212 19.63 0.34 -29.62
CA PRO A 212 20.38 1.28 -30.46
C PRO A 212 19.57 2.53 -30.81
N LEU A 213 20.23 3.68 -30.87
CA LEU A 213 19.71 4.89 -31.53
C LEU A 213 19.79 4.72 -33.05
N ARG A 214 18.75 5.11 -33.79
CA ARG A 214 18.69 4.95 -35.27
C ARG A 214 19.33 6.15 -35.99
N ASP A 215 19.01 7.38 -35.60
CA ASP A 215 19.58 8.63 -36.12
C ASP A 215 19.25 9.85 -35.22
N ALA A 216 19.70 11.06 -35.60
CA ALA A 216 19.42 12.31 -34.88
C ALA A 216 17.94 12.77 -34.95
N SER A 217 17.14 12.23 -35.87
CA SER A 217 15.71 12.52 -35.97
C SER A 217 14.84 11.66 -35.06
N ASP A 218 15.36 10.55 -34.51
CA ASP A 218 14.68 9.79 -33.44
C ASP A 218 14.32 10.69 -32.24
N PHE A 219 15.10 11.74 -31.97
CA PHE A 219 14.89 12.66 -30.85
C PHE A 219 13.74 13.65 -31.05
N GLU A 220 13.25 13.84 -32.27
CA GLU A 220 12.17 14.81 -32.57
C GLU A 220 10.77 14.24 -32.28
N GLY A 221 10.65 12.94 -31.95
CA GLY A 221 9.37 12.30 -31.63
C GLY A 221 9.42 11.10 -30.68
N PHE A 222 10.60 10.58 -30.34
CA PHE A 222 10.74 9.44 -29.43
C PHE A 222 11.57 9.80 -28.17
N PRO A 223 11.00 9.59 -26.98
CA PRO A 223 11.70 9.83 -25.73
C PRO A 223 12.85 8.84 -25.56
N LEU A 224 13.95 9.37 -25.03
CA LEU A 224 15.23 8.69 -24.82
C LEU A 224 15.14 7.42 -23.99
N HIS A 225 14.24 7.41 -23.00
CA HIS A 225 14.06 6.32 -22.05
C HIS A 225 12.61 5.87 -22.02
N GLN A 226 12.42 4.56 -21.93
CA GLN A 226 11.11 3.96 -21.76
C GLN A 226 11.08 3.19 -20.45
N LEU A 227 10.15 3.55 -19.57
CA LEU A 227 9.95 2.88 -18.29
C LEU A 227 8.78 1.93 -18.40
N GLY A 228 8.92 0.74 -17.80
CA GLY A 228 7.86 -0.24 -17.69
C GLY A 228 7.50 -0.48 -16.23
N PHE A 229 6.21 -0.47 -15.90
CA PHE A 229 5.71 -0.71 -14.54
C PHE A 229 4.72 -1.86 -14.51
N ASP A 230 4.84 -2.73 -13.49
CA ASP A 230 3.75 -3.62 -13.11
C ASP A 230 2.78 -2.83 -12.21
N VAL A 231 1.51 -2.74 -12.63
CA VAL A 231 0.38 -2.10 -11.96
C VAL A 231 -0.67 -3.14 -11.58
N GLN A 232 -1.49 -2.83 -10.57
CA GLN A 232 -2.55 -3.74 -10.12
C GLN A 232 -3.72 -3.80 -11.10
N ASP A 233 -4.07 -2.65 -11.68
CA ASP A 233 -5.13 -2.52 -12.68
C ASP A 233 -4.62 -1.58 -13.79
N VAL A 234 -4.59 -2.09 -15.02
CA VAL A 234 -4.10 -1.35 -16.18
C VAL A 234 -5.10 -0.29 -16.62
N ASP A 235 -6.40 -0.58 -16.52
CA ASP A 235 -7.46 0.34 -16.96
C ASP A 235 -7.57 1.53 -16.00
N GLU A 236 -7.51 1.29 -14.69
CA GLU A 236 -7.46 2.35 -13.68
C GLU A 236 -6.22 3.25 -13.85
N ALA A 237 -5.07 2.64 -14.11
CA ALA A 237 -3.83 3.38 -14.35
C ALA A 237 -3.91 4.22 -15.63
N VAL A 238 -4.49 3.69 -16.72
CA VAL A 238 -4.72 4.44 -17.97
C VAL A 238 -5.67 5.62 -17.74
N GLN A 239 -6.77 5.42 -17.03
CA GLN A 239 -7.70 6.51 -16.68
C GLN A 239 -6.97 7.63 -15.92
N SER A 240 -6.20 7.27 -14.90
CA SER A 240 -5.40 8.23 -14.12
C SER A 240 -4.43 9.03 -15.01
N VAL A 241 -3.79 8.36 -15.98
CA VAL A 241 -2.87 9.03 -16.92
C VAL A 241 -3.62 10.05 -17.78
N LEU A 242 -4.80 9.71 -18.29
CA LEU A 242 -5.61 10.62 -19.11
C LEU A 242 -6.09 11.84 -18.31
N GLU A 243 -6.53 11.63 -17.07
CA GLU A 243 -6.97 12.71 -16.16
C GLU A 243 -5.85 13.70 -15.82
N LEU A 244 -4.61 13.20 -15.75
CA LEU A 244 -3.42 14.01 -15.41
C LEU A 244 -2.72 14.62 -16.64
N GLY A 245 -3.36 14.60 -17.81
CA GLY A 245 -2.85 15.23 -19.03
C GLY A 245 -1.85 14.38 -19.82
N GLY A 246 -1.70 13.11 -19.48
CA GLY A 246 -1.03 12.13 -20.32
C GLY A 246 -1.91 11.65 -21.46
N ARG A 247 -1.41 10.70 -22.26
CA ARG A 247 -2.14 10.14 -23.41
C ARG A 247 -1.95 8.63 -23.52
N LEU A 248 -2.98 7.94 -24.00
CA LEU A 248 -2.90 6.55 -24.43
C LEU A 248 -2.44 6.52 -25.90
N GLU A 249 -1.39 5.76 -26.22
CA GLU A 249 -0.87 5.70 -27.60
C GLU A 249 -1.63 4.70 -28.46
N GLU A 250 -2.00 3.56 -27.89
CA GLU A 250 -2.72 2.46 -28.55
C GLU A 250 -3.75 1.85 -27.60
N GLU A 251 -4.73 1.11 -28.12
CA GLU A 251 -5.70 0.40 -27.29
C GLU A 251 -5.00 -0.58 -26.33
N VAL A 252 -5.58 -0.75 -25.14
CA VAL A 252 -5.06 -1.69 -24.14
C VAL A 252 -5.10 -3.12 -24.70
N VAL A 253 -3.92 -3.70 -24.87
CA VAL A 253 -3.75 -5.06 -25.40
C VAL A 253 -3.99 -6.05 -24.28
N ARG A 254 -4.94 -6.97 -24.48
CA ARG A 254 -5.23 -8.07 -23.56
C ARG A 254 -4.86 -9.38 -24.21
N LYS A 255 -4.03 -10.17 -23.55
CA LYS A 255 -3.63 -11.50 -24.01
C LYS A 255 -3.49 -12.42 -22.81
N ASP A 256 -4.20 -13.54 -22.87
CA ASP A 256 -4.33 -14.48 -21.75
C ASP A 256 -4.79 -13.73 -20.48
N ASP A 257 -4.20 -14.01 -19.31
CA ASP A 257 -4.54 -13.36 -18.04
C ASP A 257 -3.78 -12.04 -17.81
N ARG A 258 -3.29 -11.38 -18.87
CA ARG A 258 -2.46 -10.17 -18.78
C ARG A 258 -2.99 -9.03 -19.66
N ALA A 259 -2.90 -7.81 -19.11
CA ALA A 259 -3.12 -6.57 -19.83
C ALA A 259 -1.81 -5.79 -19.98
N HIS A 260 -1.68 -5.09 -21.12
CA HIS A 260 -0.56 -4.23 -21.46
C HIS A 260 -1.08 -2.94 -22.10
N ALA A 261 -0.53 -1.80 -21.69
CA ALA A 261 -0.83 -0.51 -22.30
C ALA A 261 0.45 0.29 -22.52
N CYS A 262 0.47 1.09 -23.59
CA CYS A 262 1.51 2.06 -23.87
C CYS A 262 0.92 3.46 -23.72
N VAL A 263 1.43 4.22 -22.76
CA VAL A 263 0.95 5.57 -22.44
C VAL A 263 2.10 6.58 -22.51
N ARG A 264 1.76 7.86 -22.44
CA ARG A 264 2.72 8.95 -22.30
C ARG A 264 2.42 9.80 -21.10
N ASP A 265 3.47 10.18 -20.41
CA ASP A 265 3.40 11.18 -19.36
C ASP A 265 3.23 12.60 -19.96
N PRO A 266 3.02 13.63 -19.11
CA PRO A 266 2.85 15.01 -19.57
C PRO A 266 4.06 15.58 -20.35
N ASP A 267 5.25 15.03 -20.14
CA ASP A 267 6.48 15.41 -20.85
C ASP A 267 6.67 14.63 -22.18
N GLY A 268 5.76 13.69 -22.49
CA GLY A 268 5.80 12.89 -23.70
C GLY A 268 6.71 11.66 -23.64
N ASN A 269 7.19 11.28 -22.44
CA ASN A 269 7.94 10.04 -22.24
C ASN A 269 7.03 8.82 -22.40
N THR A 270 7.54 7.76 -23.01
CA THR A 270 6.79 6.53 -23.22
C THR A 270 6.87 5.67 -21.98
N ILE A 271 5.70 5.30 -21.45
CA ILE A 271 5.57 4.43 -20.28
C ILE A 271 4.78 3.19 -20.68
N GLU A 272 5.27 2.01 -20.33
CA GLU A 272 4.56 0.75 -20.51
C GLU A 272 3.97 0.29 -19.18
N LEU A 273 2.68 -0.03 -19.20
CA LEU A 273 1.94 -0.54 -18.05
C LEU A 273 1.66 -2.02 -18.28
N PHE A 274 1.93 -2.83 -17.26
CA PHE A 274 1.69 -4.27 -17.25
C PHE A 274 0.84 -4.65 -16.05
N GLY A 275 -0.17 -5.47 -16.21
CA GLY A 275 -0.99 -5.92 -15.08
C GLY A 275 -1.79 -7.18 -15.41
N PRO A 276 -2.58 -7.69 -14.46
CA PRO A 276 -3.58 -8.72 -14.76
C PRO A 276 -4.59 -8.18 -15.78
N ALA A 277 -5.12 -9.06 -16.63
CA ALA A 277 -6.32 -8.72 -17.38
C ALA A 277 -7.48 -8.60 -16.38
N ALA A 278 -8.17 -7.45 -16.36
CA ALA A 278 -9.39 -7.31 -15.57
C ALA A 278 -10.40 -8.38 -16.03
N GLY A 279 -11.00 -9.08 -15.08
CA GLY A 279 -12.06 -10.08 -15.30
C GLY A 279 -13.43 -9.44 -15.45
#